data_AF-A0A4Y8I1B7-F1
#
_entry.id   AF-A0A4Y8I1B7-F1
#
_cell.length_a   1.000
_cell.length_b   1.000
_cell.length_c   1.000
_cell.angle_alpha   90.00
_cell.angle_beta   90.00
_cell.angle_gamma   90.00
#
_symmetry.space_group_name_H-M   'P 1'
#
loop_
_entity.id
_entity.type
_entity.pdbx_description
1 polymer ?
#
loop_
_entity_poly.entity_id
_entity_poly.type
_entity_poly.pdbx_seq_one_letter_code
_entity_poly.pdbx_strand_id
1 'polypeptide(L)' 'MGNILVKNIRKLPELSSAESRIILLLGTYYEGENPTNYELAKKTGMNKNTVKEAIKGLKKKGII' A
#
# COMPACT_ATOMS: atom_id res chain seq x y z
N MET A 1 -16.57 6.74 -4.20
CA MET A 1 -15.58 5.78 -3.63
C MET A 1 -14.90 6.45 -2.46
N GLY A 2 -14.92 5.86 -1.26
CA GLY A 2 -14.17 6.41 -0.11
C GLY A 2 -12.69 6.06 -0.15
N ASN A 3 -11.85 6.92 0.40
CA ASN A 3 -10.40 6.76 0.54
C ASN A 3 -10.03 5.43 1.22
N ILE A 4 -9.00 4.74 0.70
CA ILE A 4 -8.58 3.42 1.19
C ILE A 4 -8.14 3.42 2.66
N LEU A 5 -7.52 4.50 3.13
CA LEU A 5 -7.06 4.63 4.51
C LEU A 5 -8.25 4.70 5.47
N VAL A 6 -9.26 5.51 5.14
CA VAL A 6 -10.48 5.67 5.95
C VAL A 6 -11.23 4.34 6.04
N LYS A 7 -11.38 3.63 4.91
CA LYS A 7 -12.07 2.33 4.87
C LYS A 7 -11.37 1.25 5.69
N ASN A 8 -10.04 1.33 5.80
CA ASN A 8 -9.22 0.30 6.45
C ASN A 8 -8.60 0.78 7.76
N ILE A 9 -9.08 1.87 8.35
CA ILE A 9 -8.46 2.53 9.50
C ILE A 9 -8.20 1.58 10.68
N ARG A 10 -9.12 0.62 10.91
CA ARG A 10 -8.99 -0.39 11.99
C ARG A 10 -7.90 -1.44 11.73
N LYS A 11 -7.55 -1.68 10.46
CA LYS A 11 -6.51 -2.65 10.06
C LYS A 11 -5.12 -2.02 9.95
N LEU A 12 -5.04 -0.68 9.87
CA LEU A 12 -3.75 0.03 9.75
C LEU A 12 -2.74 -0.33 10.85
N PRO A 13 -3.14 -0.50 12.13
CA PRO A 13 -2.19 -0.85 13.19
C PRO A 13 -1.56 -2.25 13.03
N GLU A 14 -2.17 -3.14 12.26
CA GLU A 14 -1.69 -4.52 12.04
C GLU A 14 -0.73 -4.63 10.83
N LEU A 15 -0.46 -3.51 10.16
CA LEU A 15 0.38 -3.48 8.98
C LEU A 15 1.86 -3.41 9.36
N SER A 16 2.67 -4.21 8.66
CA SER A 16 4.11 -4.03 8.67
C SER A 16 4.50 -2.63 8.20
N SER A 17 5.73 -2.20 8.51
CA SER A 17 6.25 -0.90 8.07
C SER A 17 6.20 -0.74 6.55
N ALA A 18 6.45 -1.82 5.78
CA ALA A 18 6.37 -1.80 4.33
C ALA A 18 4.93 -1.65 3.84
N GLU A 19 3.99 -2.44 4.37
CA GLU A 19 2.57 -2.35 4.05
C GLU A 19 2.00 -0.96 4.38
N SER A 20 2.34 -0.41 5.55
CA SER A 20 1.93 0.93 5.99
C SER A 20 2.40 2.03 5.04
N ARG A 21 3.66 1.98 4.57
CA ARG A 21 4.17 2.98 3.62
C ARG A 21 3.51 2.84 2.24
N ILE A 22 3.24 1.61 1.80
CA ILE A 22 2.57 1.36 0.52
C ILE A 22 1.11 1.82 0.56
N ILE A 23 0.34 1.45 1.58
CA ILE A 23 -1.07 1.85 1.67
C ILE A 23 -1.22 3.37 1.83
N LEU A 24 -0.32 4.02 2.57
CA LEU A 24 -0.31 5.48 2.69
C LEU A 24 -0.11 6.11 1.31
N LEU A 25 0.86 5.61 0.53
CA LEU A 25 1.13 6.13 -0.80
C LEU A 25 -0.05 5.90 -1.76
N LEU A 26 -0.69 4.73 -1.72
CA LEU A 26 -1.89 4.42 -2.50
C LEU A 26 -3.08 5.29 -2.12
N GLY A 27 -3.24 5.59 -0.83
CA GLY A 27 -4.35 6.39 -0.32
C GLY A 27 -4.13 7.90 -0.34
N THR A 28 -2.99 8.38 -0.84
CA THR A 28 -2.69 9.81 -0.89
C THR A 28 -2.21 10.22 -2.27
N TYR A 29 -1.09 9.66 -2.73
CA TYR A 29 -0.45 10.07 -3.97
C TYR A 29 -1.07 9.41 -5.21
N TYR A 30 -1.46 8.13 -5.09
CA TYR A 30 -2.06 7.35 -6.18
C TYR A 30 -3.56 7.08 -5.94
N GLU A 31 -4.27 7.98 -5.27
CA GLU A 31 -5.67 7.76 -4.95
C GLU A 31 -6.51 7.63 -6.24
N GLY A 32 -7.12 6.46 -6.44
CA GLY A 32 -7.88 6.15 -7.66
C GLY A 32 -7.03 5.67 -8.85
N GLU A 33 -5.72 5.53 -8.68
CA GLU A 33 -4.79 5.04 -9.69
C GLU A 33 -4.31 3.61 -9.40
N ASN A 34 -3.73 2.95 -10.41
CA ASN A 34 -3.17 1.60 -10.31
C ASN A 34 -1.66 1.60 -10.62
N PRO A 35 -0.82 2.14 -9.72
CA PRO A 35 0.62 2.20 -9.95
C PRO A 35 1.24 0.81 -10.03
N THR A 36 2.26 0.67 -10.86
CA THR A 36 3.07 -0.54 -10.95
C THR A 36 3.97 -0.71 -9.73
N ASN A 37 4.41 -1.94 -9.47
CA ASN A 37 5.39 -2.21 -8.42
C ASN A 37 6.70 -1.42 -8.62
N TYR A 38 7.05 -1.08 -9.86
CA TYR A 38 8.24 -0.27 -10.14
C TYR A 38 8.06 1.18 -9.70
N GLU A 39 6.91 1.79 -10.00
CA GLU A 39 6.60 3.16 -9.58
C GLU A 39 6.53 3.27 -8.06
N LEU A 40 5.91 2.27 -7.41
CA LEU A 40 5.88 2.17 -5.95
C LEU A 40 7.29 2.02 -5.37
N ALA A 41 8.14 1.16 -5.94
CA ALA A 41 9.53 0.99 -5.49
C ALA A 41 10.33 2.28 -5.64
N LYS A 42 10.21 2.96 -6.80
CA LYS A 42 10.88 4.23 -7.09
C LYS A 42 10.45 5.32 -6.11
N LYS A 43 9.15 5.43 -5.81
CA LYS A 43 8.60 6.47 -4.93
C LYS A 43 8.89 6.23 -3.45
N THR A 44 8.91 4.97 -3.01
CA THR A 44 9.19 4.61 -1.61
C THR A 44 10.68 4.44 -1.29
N GLY A 45 11.52 4.30 -2.32
CA GLY A 45 12.92 3.92 -2.20
C GLY A 45 13.13 2.46 -1.79
N MET A 46 12.08 1.63 -1.80
CA MET A 46 12.16 0.22 -1.41
C MET A 46 12.63 -0.68 -2.54
N ASN A 47 13.20 -1.83 -2.18
CA ASN A 47 13.43 -2.91 -3.14
C ASN A 47 12.10 -3.41 -3.72
N LYS A 48 12.05 -3.69 -5.02
CA LYS A 48 10.89 -4.27 -5.72
C LYS A 48 10.31 -5.51 -5.04
N ASN A 49 11.15 -6.37 -4.47
CA ASN A 49 10.71 -7.57 -3.75
C ASN A 49 9.96 -7.21 -2.46
N THR A 50 10.45 -6.22 -1.71
CA THR A 50 9.77 -5.70 -0.51
C THR A 50 8.41 -5.10 -0.87
N VAL A 51 8.33 -4.34 -1.97
CA VAL A 51 7.05 -3.80 -2.47
C VAL A 51 6.10 -4.93 -2.86
N LYS A 52 6.59 -5.95 -3.58
CA LYS A 52 5.79 -7.10 -4.00
C LYS A 52 5.21 -7.85 -2.79
N GLU A 53 6.01 -8.12 -1.76
CA GLU A 53 5.53 -8.79 -0.56
C GLU A 53 4.58 -7.91 0.26
N ALA A 54 4.81 -6.59 0.33
CA ALA A 54 3.88 -5.66 0.96
C ALA A 54 2.51 -5.65 0.26
N ILE A 55 2.49 -5.56 -1.08
CA ILE A 55 1.25 -5.63 -1.87
C ILE A 55 0.54 -6.97 -1.65
N LYS A 56 1.28 -8.09 -1.64
CA LYS A 56 0.71 -9.42 -1.35
C LYS A 56 0.12 -9.49 0.06
N GLY A 57 0.78 -8.89 1.05
CA GLY A 57 0.30 -8.79 2.43
C GLY A 57 -0.98 -7.97 2.55
N LEU A 58 -1.05 -6.81 1.90
CA LEU A 58 -2.26 -5.98 1.84
C LEU A 58 -3.44 -6.71 1.16
N LYS A 59 -3.19 -7.47 0.09
CA LYS A 59 -4.20 -8.31 -0.56
C LYS A 59 -4.72 -9.41 0.36
N LYS A 60 -3.83 -10.12 1.05
CA LYS A 60 -4.21 -11.15 2.03
C LYS A 60 -5.06 -10.60 3.18
N LYS A 61 -4.83 -9.35 3.57
CA LYS A 61 -5.61 -8.64 4.60
C LYS A 61 -6.93 -8.04 4.06
N GLY A 62 -7.20 -8.17 2.75
CA GLY A 62 -8.40 -7.64 2.11
C GLY A 62 -8.49 -6.12 2.17
N ILE A 63 -7.37 -5.44 1.93
CA ILE A 63 -7.28 -3.96 1.93
C ILE A 63 -7.24 -3.41 0.50
N ILE A 64 -6.50 -4.09 -0.40
CA ILE A 64 -6.42 -3.83 -1.85
C ILE A 64 -6.71 -5.11 -2.64
#